data_AF-A0A8M8UMZ6-F1
#
_entry.id   AF-A0A8M8UMZ6-F1
#
_cell.length_a   1.000
_cell.length_b   1.000
_cell.length_c   1.000
_cell.angle_alpha   90.00
_cell.angle_beta   90.00
_cell.angle_gamma   90.00
#
_symmetry.space_group_name_H-M   'P 1'
#
loop_
_entity.id
_entity.type
_entity.pdbx_description
1 polymer ?
#
loop_
_entity_poly.entity_id
_entity_poly.type
_entity_poly.pdbx_seq_one_letter_code
_entity_poly.pdbx_strand_id
1 'polypeptide(L)'
;MVEKLIKRSIHEAENPIEITLREAFCVLEPKLRPPFPLTIPTQEGYTNLNSAILYGILCEPHMAKVHVKHLHGIITDGYEYFTSILVKIVIELYGKLVDSVKRQLIWVTHEMVDVSAVGYDGLLVALLRQIVGGDFGEENLWLCFEMVNLFSSKWVCLLEEVPLVLSGALYVFLRLLADHCRVMNIPKIESLRQMEIAFCVRMLRENFSLCLRIGRDLVRLLQDLVHVPEFRSIWKDLLYNPSAFKVDGFVDISQMYGTRTSRWYFLLRITPEMESQLRFLLTRVKFGSQKRYQVWFARKFLAVPERKGVVIDIVRFICCAHHPSNEIIHSDIIPRWAVIG
;
A
#
# COMPACT_ATOMS: atom_id res chain seq x y z
N MET A 1 4.92 15.00 26.65
CA MET A 1 3.98 13.89 26.88
C MET A 1 3.99 13.06 25.61
N VAL A 2 4.28 11.76 25.70
CA VAL A 2 4.39 10.87 24.53
C VAL A 2 3.00 10.68 23.93
N GLU A 3 2.87 10.86 22.62
CA GLU A 3 1.59 10.63 21.95
C GLU A 3 1.22 9.14 21.97
N LYS A 4 -0.08 8.84 21.88
CA LYS A 4 -0.56 7.46 21.77
C LYS A 4 -0.39 6.98 20.33
N LEU A 5 0.09 5.75 20.15
CA LEU A 5 0.25 5.16 18.83
C LEU A 5 -1.09 5.01 18.07
N ILE A 6 -2.13 4.54 18.76
CA ILE A 6 -3.45 4.24 18.18
C ILE A 6 -4.59 4.97 18.91
N LYS A 7 -5.64 5.32 18.16
CA LYS A 7 -6.96 5.68 18.70
C LYS A 7 -7.60 4.38 19.21
N ARG A 8 -7.95 4.33 20.50
CA ARG A 8 -8.59 3.17 21.14
C ARG A 8 -9.95 3.55 21.70
N SER A 9 -10.98 2.77 21.39
CA SER A 9 -12.30 2.94 22.00
C SER A 9 -12.36 2.31 23.40
N ILE A 10 -13.33 2.72 24.23
CA ILE A 10 -13.40 2.29 25.65
C ILE A 10 -13.57 0.76 25.80
N HIS A 11 -14.22 0.11 24.85
CA HIS A 11 -14.53 -1.33 24.88
C HIS A 11 -13.53 -2.19 24.08
N GLU A 12 -12.50 -1.57 23.51
CA GLU A 12 -11.54 -2.25 22.66
C GLU A 12 -10.35 -2.76 23.48
N ALA A 13 -10.06 -4.05 23.35
CA ALA A 13 -8.90 -4.68 23.98
C ALA A 13 -7.60 -4.02 23.50
N GLU A 14 -6.58 -4.07 24.36
CA GLU A 14 -5.26 -3.56 24.00
C GLU A 14 -4.67 -4.38 22.84
N ASN A 15 -4.00 -3.70 21.91
CA ASN A 15 -3.40 -4.37 20.78
C ASN A 15 -1.99 -4.89 21.16
N PRO A 16 -1.67 -6.17 20.95
CA PRO A 16 -0.38 -6.73 21.36
C PRO A 16 0.85 -6.01 20.77
N ILE A 17 0.77 -5.54 19.52
CA ILE A 17 1.87 -4.81 18.87
C ILE A 17 2.08 -3.47 19.56
N GLU A 18 1.00 -2.73 19.81
CA GLU A 18 1.07 -1.44 20.49
C GLU A 18 1.62 -1.56 21.91
N ILE A 19 1.16 -2.56 22.67
CA ILE A 19 1.64 -2.82 24.03
C ILE A 19 3.14 -3.11 24.02
N THR A 20 3.58 -4.04 23.17
CA THR A 20 4.99 -4.46 23.10
C THR A 20 5.91 -3.27 22.80
N LEU A 21 5.52 -2.43 21.84
CA LEU A 21 6.28 -1.23 21.47
C LEU A 21 6.32 -0.19 22.61
N ARG A 22 5.17 0.06 23.24
CA ARG A 22 5.03 1.02 24.33
C ARG A 22 5.83 0.59 25.56
N GLU A 23 5.75 -0.68 25.93
CA GLU A 23 6.50 -1.25 27.06
C GLU A 23 8.01 -1.19 26.82
N ALA A 24 8.46 -1.57 25.62
CA ALA A 24 9.87 -1.45 25.24
C ALA A 24 10.36 0.00 25.35
N PHE A 25 9.55 0.96 24.88
CA PHE A 25 9.85 2.39 25.03
C PHE A 25 9.93 2.81 26.51
N CYS A 26 8.93 2.50 27.33
CA CYS A 26 8.93 2.90 28.74
C CYS A 26 10.11 2.32 29.53
N VAL A 27 10.50 1.07 29.25
CA VAL A 27 11.64 0.42 29.92
C VAL A 27 12.98 1.02 29.48
N LEU A 28 13.09 1.39 28.20
CA LEU A 28 14.37 1.83 27.61
C LEU A 28 14.47 3.35 27.42
N GLU A 29 13.46 4.15 27.79
CA GLU A 29 13.44 5.60 27.65
C GLU A 29 14.74 6.28 28.12
N PRO A 30 15.34 5.93 29.28
CA PRO A 30 16.60 6.54 29.73
C PRO A 30 17.77 6.29 28.78
N LYS A 31 17.74 5.19 28.01
CA LYS A 31 18.77 4.81 27.03
C LYS A 31 18.50 5.39 25.63
N LEU A 32 17.34 5.99 25.40
CA LEU A 32 16.98 6.65 24.14
C LEU A 32 17.42 8.12 24.08
N ARG A 33 18.10 8.61 25.11
CA ARG A 33 18.63 9.98 25.19
C ARG A 33 20.16 9.95 25.20
N PRO A 34 20.84 10.93 24.57
CA PRO A 34 22.29 11.06 24.69
C PRO A 34 22.72 11.24 26.16
N PRO A 35 23.89 10.70 26.56
CA PRO A 35 24.82 9.92 25.75
C PRO A 35 24.32 8.48 25.50
N PHE A 36 24.44 8.01 24.26
CA PHE A 36 24.02 6.65 23.92
C PHE A 36 25.03 5.61 24.44
N PRO A 37 24.56 4.46 24.96
CA PRO A 37 25.43 3.41 25.42
C PRO A 37 26.24 2.82 24.25
N LEU A 38 27.55 2.68 24.44
CA LEU A 38 28.46 2.05 23.48
C LEU A 38 28.44 0.51 23.55
N THR A 39 27.66 -0.07 24.46
CA THR A 39 27.59 -1.52 24.62
C THR A 39 26.79 -2.16 23.50
N ILE A 40 27.40 -3.15 22.82
CA ILE A 40 26.73 -3.96 21.81
C ILE A 40 25.59 -4.72 22.49
N PRO A 41 24.34 -4.52 22.06
CA PRO A 41 23.21 -5.22 22.67
C PRO A 41 23.25 -6.71 22.35
N THR A 42 22.73 -7.53 23.28
CA THR A 42 22.38 -8.93 22.99
C THR A 42 21.27 -8.97 21.94
N GLN A 43 21.00 -10.13 21.32
CA GLN A 43 19.92 -10.25 20.32
C GLN A 43 18.55 -9.79 20.87
N GLU A 44 18.22 -10.18 22.10
CA GLU A 44 17.00 -9.72 22.78
C GLU A 44 17.06 -8.21 23.09
N GLY A 45 18.21 -7.72 23.57
CA GLY A 45 18.42 -6.29 23.79
C GLY A 45 18.27 -5.46 22.51
N TYR A 46 18.71 -6.00 21.37
CA TYR A 46 18.63 -5.37 20.06
C TYR A 46 17.18 -5.22 19.59
N THR A 47 16.38 -6.30 19.70
CA THR A 47 14.96 -6.27 19.31
C THR A 47 14.14 -5.32 20.18
N ASN A 48 14.36 -5.33 21.50
CA ASN A 48 13.70 -4.40 22.42
C ASN A 48 14.12 -2.94 22.17
N LEU A 49 15.40 -2.69 21.90
CA LEU A 49 15.90 -1.35 21.59
C LEU A 49 15.34 -0.82 20.27
N ASN A 50 15.27 -1.64 19.21
CA ASN A 50 14.63 -1.27 17.95
C ASN A 50 13.14 -0.94 18.14
N SER A 51 12.42 -1.75 18.94
CA SER A 51 11.01 -1.53 19.26
C SER A 51 10.79 -0.20 19.99
N ALA A 52 11.66 0.10 20.97
CA ALA A 52 11.65 1.35 21.72
C ALA A 52 11.96 2.56 20.80
N ILE A 53 13.01 2.47 19.99
CA ILE A 53 13.38 3.51 19.02
C ILE A 53 12.24 3.77 18.04
N LEU A 54 11.62 2.71 17.49
CA LEU A 54 10.49 2.83 16.58
C LEU A 54 9.31 3.57 17.23
N TYR A 55 8.92 3.17 18.43
CA TYR A 55 7.85 3.86 19.16
C TYR A 55 8.20 5.33 19.41
N GLY A 56 9.45 5.63 19.77
CA GLY A 56 9.96 6.98 19.93
C GLY A 56 9.90 7.80 18.64
N ILE A 57 10.29 7.23 17.49
CA ILE A 57 10.19 7.89 16.18
C ILE A 57 8.73 8.22 15.85
N LEU A 58 7.81 7.29 16.12
CA LEU A 58 6.40 7.46 15.79
C LEU A 58 5.66 8.41 16.73
N CYS A 59 6.01 8.43 18.02
CA CYS A 59 5.25 9.14 19.06
C CYS A 59 5.94 10.38 19.64
N GLU A 60 7.21 10.63 19.29
CA GLU A 60 7.97 11.84 19.66
C GLU A 60 8.55 12.55 18.42
N PRO A 61 7.74 13.22 17.59
CA PRO A 61 8.20 13.84 16.34
C PRO A 61 9.41 14.79 16.52
N HIS A 62 9.45 15.51 17.62
CA HIS A 62 10.53 16.43 17.99
C HIS A 62 11.89 15.74 18.23
N MET A 63 11.89 14.44 18.57
CA MET A 63 13.09 13.63 18.82
C MET A 63 13.37 12.63 17.69
N ALA A 64 12.54 12.56 16.65
CA ALA A 64 12.64 11.56 15.60
C ALA A 64 14.03 11.48 14.96
N LYS A 65 14.68 12.63 14.69
CA LYS A 65 16.04 12.67 14.14
C LYS A 65 17.10 12.11 15.10
N VAL A 66 16.91 12.29 16.41
CA VAL A 66 17.80 11.74 17.44
C VAL A 66 17.63 10.22 17.50
N HIS A 67 16.38 9.74 17.47
CA HIS A 67 16.06 8.32 17.46
C HIS A 67 16.56 7.61 16.20
N VAL A 68 16.45 8.24 15.01
CA VAL A 68 16.99 7.69 13.76
C VAL A 68 18.52 7.64 13.77
N LYS A 69 19.20 8.66 14.30
CA LYS A 69 20.65 8.59 14.50
C LYS A 69 21.05 7.45 15.43
N HIS A 70 20.28 7.21 16.48
CA HIS A 70 20.50 6.08 17.37
C HIS A 70 20.30 4.75 16.63
N LEU A 71 19.23 4.63 15.84
CA LEU A 71 18.98 3.45 14.99
C LEU A 71 20.18 3.14 14.09
N HIS A 72 20.68 4.13 13.35
CA HIS A 72 21.83 3.96 12.48
C HIS A 72 23.10 3.53 13.24
N GLY A 73 23.29 4.02 14.46
CA GLY A 73 24.45 3.67 15.29
C GLY A 73 24.43 2.24 15.84
N ILE A 74 23.26 1.61 15.93
CA ILE A 74 23.12 0.26 16.50
C ILE A 74 22.87 -0.83 15.46
N ILE A 75 22.67 -0.46 14.19
CA ILE A 75 22.15 -1.39 13.19
C ILE A 75 23.15 -2.49 12.82
N THR A 76 22.67 -3.74 12.76
CA THR A 76 23.49 -4.91 12.44
C THR A 76 22.84 -5.85 11.40
N ASP A 77 21.55 -5.70 11.12
CA ASP A 77 20.75 -6.57 10.24
C ASP A 77 20.27 -5.85 8.96
N GLY A 78 20.86 -4.70 8.63
CA GLY A 78 20.40 -3.89 7.50
C GLY A 78 18.98 -3.34 7.67
N TYR A 79 18.55 -3.07 8.91
CA TYR A 79 17.21 -2.56 9.26
C TYR A 79 16.06 -3.55 9.05
N GLU A 80 16.36 -4.84 8.84
CA GLU A 80 15.36 -5.88 8.55
C GLU A 80 14.29 -5.97 9.66
N TYR A 81 14.72 -6.12 10.92
CA TYR A 81 13.77 -6.24 12.03
C TYR A 81 12.92 -4.97 12.17
N PHE A 82 13.56 -3.80 12.13
CA PHE A 82 12.88 -2.50 12.25
C PHE A 82 11.82 -2.32 11.15
N THR A 83 12.19 -2.59 9.90
CA THR A 83 11.30 -2.49 8.74
C THR A 83 10.17 -3.53 8.81
N SER A 84 10.45 -4.74 9.29
CA SER A 84 9.42 -5.77 9.48
C SER A 84 8.33 -5.33 10.47
N ILE A 85 8.70 -4.60 11.54
CA ILE A 85 7.71 -4.06 12.48
C ILE A 85 6.92 -2.92 11.85
N LEU A 86 7.58 -2.01 11.11
CA LEU A 86 6.90 -0.96 10.35
C LEU A 86 5.82 -1.55 9.43
N VAL A 87 6.17 -2.58 8.66
CA VAL A 87 5.22 -3.31 7.79
C VAL A 87 4.04 -3.85 8.59
N LYS A 88 4.28 -4.50 9.75
CA LYS A 88 3.21 -5.00 10.62
C LYS A 88 2.30 -3.87 11.13
N ILE A 89 2.87 -2.75 11.56
CA ILE A 89 2.11 -1.57 11.98
C ILE A 89 1.21 -1.07 10.83
N VAL A 90 1.74 -0.98 9.60
CA VAL A 90 0.95 -0.55 8.45
C VAL A 90 -0.17 -1.55 8.15
N ILE A 91 0.13 -2.85 8.14
CA ILE A 91 -0.86 -3.88 7.78
C ILE A 91 -1.98 -3.98 8.83
N GLU A 92 -1.64 -3.95 10.11
CA GLU A 92 -2.58 -4.28 11.19
C GLU A 92 -3.19 -3.06 11.88
N LEU A 93 -2.48 -1.94 11.92
CA LEU A 93 -2.84 -0.79 12.76
C LEU A 93 -3.14 0.49 11.99
N TYR A 94 -2.83 0.59 10.69
CA TYR A 94 -2.89 1.86 9.94
C TYR A 94 -4.21 2.63 10.10
N GLY A 95 -5.35 1.93 9.97
CA GLY A 95 -6.68 2.53 10.12
C GLY A 95 -6.99 3.07 11.53
N LYS A 96 -6.19 2.70 12.54
CA LYS A 96 -6.32 3.13 13.94
C LYS A 96 -5.21 4.09 14.39
N LEU A 97 -4.15 4.28 13.60
CA LEU A 97 -3.07 5.20 13.95
C LEU A 97 -3.60 6.62 14.10
N VAL A 98 -3.06 7.36 15.07
CA VAL A 98 -3.31 8.80 15.17
C VAL A 98 -2.61 9.55 14.03
N ASP A 99 -3.11 10.73 13.70
CA ASP A 99 -2.71 11.47 12.49
C ASP A 99 -1.22 11.87 12.51
N SER A 100 -0.71 12.27 13.68
CA SER A 100 0.71 12.58 13.88
C SER A 100 1.60 11.36 13.63
N VAL A 101 1.20 10.19 14.14
CA VAL A 101 1.90 8.91 13.91
C VAL A 101 1.88 8.52 12.44
N LYS A 102 0.77 8.73 11.71
CA LYS A 102 0.73 8.50 10.26
C LYS A 102 1.76 9.36 9.52
N ARG A 103 1.92 10.64 9.90
CA ARG A 103 2.94 11.52 9.32
C ARG A 103 4.36 11.02 9.62
N GLN A 104 4.63 10.64 10.87
CA GLN A 104 5.92 10.06 11.26
C GLN A 104 6.21 8.73 10.56
N LEU A 105 5.19 7.91 10.32
CA LEU A 105 5.30 6.67 9.57
C LEU A 105 5.75 6.92 8.13
N ILE A 106 5.17 7.90 7.45
CA ILE A 106 5.61 8.31 6.10
C ILE A 106 7.04 8.87 6.16
N TRP A 107 7.34 9.73 7.14
CA TRP A 107 8.68 10.28 7.30
C TRP A 107 9.76 9.20 7.46
N VAL A 108 9.57 8.25 8.38
CA VAL A 108 10.53 7.15 8.56
C VAL A 108 10.57 6.20 7.36
N THR A 109 9.48 6.09 6.58
CA THR A 109 9.51 5.34 5.31
C THR A 109 10.49 5.98 4.32
N HIS A 110 10.55 7.31 4.22
CA HIS A 110 11.57 7.98 3.41
C HIS A 110 12.98 7.65 3.87
N GLU A 111 13.23 7.69 5.19
CA GLU A 111 14.54 7.33 5.77
C GLU A 111 14.93 5.88 5.45
N MET A 112 13.98 4.93 5.53
CA MET A 112 14.24 3.52 5.20
C MET A 112 14.55 3.31 3.71
N VAL A 113 13.95 4.08 2.82
CA VAL A 113 14.31 4.10 1.39
C VAL A 113 15.70 4.69 1.20
N ASP A 114 16.05 5.77 1.91
CA ASP A 114 17.35 6.44 1.79
C ASP A 114 18.54 5.58 2.21
N VAL A 115 18.33 4.66 3.16
CA VAL A 115 19.36 3.71 3.60
C VAL A 115 19.25 2.34 2.94
N SER A 116 18.39 2.19 1.92
CA SER A 116 18.09 0.92 1.25
C SER A 116 17.83 -0.23 2.24
N ALA A 117 17.01 0.03 3.26
CA ALA A 117 16.69 -0.89 4.34
C ALA A 117 16.13 -2.24 3.84
N VAL A 118 16.59 -3.36 4.39
CA VAL A 118 16.08 -4.68 4.00
C VAL A 118 14.56 -4.74 4.22
N GLY A 119 13.81 -5.02 3.14
CA GLY A 119 12.35 -5.13 3.17
C GLY A 119 11.57 -3.82 3.00
N TYR A 120 12.21 -2.70 2.64
CA TYR A 120 11.50 -1.43 2.41
C TYR A 120 10.49 -1.52 1.26
N ASP A 121 10.72 -2.41 0.28
CA ASP A 121 9.79 -2.71 -0.80
C ASP A 121 8.44 -3.23 -0.27
N GLY A 122 8.48 -4.12 0.73
CA GLY A 122 7.32 -4.62 1.44
C GLY A 122 6.56 -3.50 2.18
N LEU A 123 7.28 -2.52 2.74
CA LEU A 123 6.69 -1.35 3.40
C LEU A 123 5.97 -0.44 2.40
N LEU A 124 6.59 -0.16 1.25
CA LEU A 124 5.96 0.61 0.17
C LEU A 124 4.70 -0.07 -0.37
N VAL A 125 4.74 -1.39 -0.56
CA VAL A 125 3.57 -2.19 -0.95
C VAL A 125 2.49 -2.16 0.12
N ALA A 126 2.84 -2.28 1.40
CA ALA A 126 1.88 -2.21 2.50
C ALA A 126 1.17 -0.85 2.55
N LEU A 127 1.89 0.26 2.33
CA LEU A 127 1.33 1.61 2.28
C LEU A 127 0.44 1.83 1.06
N LEU A 128 0.87 1.40 -0.14
CA LEU A 128 0.05 1.45 -1.35
C LEU A 128 -1.31 0.75 -1.14
N ARG A 129 -1.30 -0.38 -0.42
CA ARG A 129 -2.51 -1.15 -0.10
C ARG A 129 -3.44 -0.47 0.89
N GLN A 130 -2.99 0.56 1.61
CA GLN A 130 -3.88 1.33 2.49
C GLN A 130 -4.71 2.36 1.72
N ILE A 131 -4.34 2.68 0.47
CA ILE A 131 -5.06 3.64 -0.35
C ILE A 131 -6.34 3.00 -0.91
N VAL A 132 -7.49 3.54 -0.53
CA VAL A 132 -8.81 3.04 -0.93
C VAL A 132 -9.29 3.77 -2.18
N GLY A 133 -9.69 3.00 -3.21
CA GLY A 133 -10.32 3.56 -4.41
C GLY A 133 -11.71 4.12 -4.12
N GLY A 134 -12.07 5.23 -4.75
CA GLY A 134 -13.34 5.92 -4.51
C GLY A 134 -13.48 6.56 -3.13
N ASP A 135 -12.40 6.68 -2.35
CA ASP A 135 -12.40 7.41 -1.09
C ASP A 135 -11.72 8.78 -1.24
N PHE A 136 -12.51 9.85 -1.22
CA PHE A 136 -12.03 11.22 -1.36
C PHE A 136 -11.84 11.93 -0.01
N GLY A 137 -11.82 11.17 1.11
CA GLY A 137 -11.51 11.72 2.42
C GLY A 137 -10.08 12.29 2.50
N GLU A 138 -9.88 13.32 3.32
CA GLU A 138 -8.58 14.02 3.41
C GLU A 138 -7.41 13.08 3.75
N GLU A 139 -7.62 12.10 4.64
CA GLU A 139 -6.58 11.13 5.00
C GLU A 139 -6.14 10.25 3.81
N ASN A 140 -7.09 9.79 2.99
CA ASN A 140 -6.81 8.93 1.84
C ASN A 140 -6.10 9.72 0.73
N LEU A 141 -6.60 10.93 0.43
CA LEU A 141 -5.97 11.83 -0.55
C LEU A 141 -4.57 12.26 -0.12
N TRP A 142 -4.37 12.50 1.18
CA TRP A 142 -3.03 12.79 1.73
C TRP A 142 -2.08 11.61 1.54
N LEU A 143 -2.51 10.37 1.82
CA LEU A 143 -1.67 9.21 1.57
C LEU A 143 -1.35 9.04 0.07
N CYS A 144 -2.31 9.25 -0.83
CA CYS A 144 -2.04 9.26 -2.28
C CYS A 144 -0.93 10.26 -2.64
N PHE A 145 -1.02 11.48 -2.11
CA PHE A 145 -0.06 12.54 -2.31
C PHE A 145 1.34 12.15 -1.83
N GLU A 146 1.46 11.68 -0.58
CA GLU A 146 2.76 11.30 -0.02
C GLU A 146 3.39 10.15 -0.80
N MET A 147 2.60 9.13 -1.18
CA MET A 147 3.13 7.99 -1.92
C MET A 147 3.57 8.38 -3.33
N VAL A 148 2.78 9.15 -4.09
CA VAL A 148 3.18 9.56 -5.45
C VAL A 148 4.42 10.48 -5.40
N ASN A 149 4.53 11.33 -4.38
CA ASN A 149 5.69 12.17 -4.15
C ASN A 149 6.93 11.32 -3.80
N LEU A 150 6.80 10.31 -2.95
CA LEU A 150 7.88 9.37 -2.63
C LEU A 150 8.37 8.65 -3.89
N PHE A 151 7.47 8.04 -4.66
CA PHE A 151 7.86 7.32 -5.88
C PHE A 151 8.49 8.23 -6.94
N SER A 152 8.03 9.48 -7.04
CA SER A 152 8.58 10.46 -7.98
C SER A 152 9.95 10.98 -7.54
N SER A 153 10.13 11.26 -6.25
CA SER A 153 11.37 11.80 -5.69
C SER A 153 12.49 10.77 -5.57
N LYS A 154 12.16 9.50 -5.28
CA LYS A 154 13.10 8.38 -5.14
C LYS A 154 13.24 7.54 -6.42
N TRP A 155 12.79 8.07 -7.55
CA TRP A 155 12.65 7.34 -8.82
C TRP A 155 13.86 6.50 -9.22
N VAL A 156 15.06 7.08 -9.21
CA VAL A 156 16.29 6.43 -9.70
C VAL A 156 16.61 5.20 -8.85
N CYS A 157 16.69 5.36 -7.53
CA CYS A 157 16.94 4.27 -6.58
C CYS A 157 15.88 3.16 -6.69
N LEU A 158 14.59 3.54 -6.74
CA LEU A 158 13.51 2.55 -6.83
C LEU A 158 13.50 1.78 -8.16
N LEU A 159 13.95 2.41 -9.25
CA LEU A 159 14.05 1.77 -10.56
C LEU A 159 15.18 0.75 -10.61
N GLU A 160 16.30 1.05 -9.94
CA GLU A 160 17.48 0.18 -9.89
C GLU A 160 17.29 -0.99 -8.92
N GLU A 161 16.77 -0.72 -7.71
CA GLU A 161 16.71 -1.70 -6.64
C GLU A 161 15.40 -2.52 -6.63
N VAL A 162 14.25 -1.85 -6.79
CA VAL A 162 12.91 -2.45 -6.58
C VAL A 162 11.91 -2.14 -7.70
N PRO A 163 12.26 -2.35 -8.99
CA PRO A 163 11.44 -1.93 -10.12
C PRO A 163 10.03 -2.53 -10.11
N LEU A 164 9.84 -3.72 -9.54
CA LEU A 164 8.50 -4.32 -9.44
C LEU A 164 7.54 -3.46 -8.60
N VAL A 165 8.03 -2.78 -7.55
CA VAL A 165 7.21 -1.89 -6.73
C VAL A 165 6.74 -0.68 -7.56
N LEU A 166 7.58 -0.12 -8.42
CA LEU A 166 7.17 0.96 -9.35
C LEU A 166 6.08 0.49 -10.32
N SER A 167 6.18 -0.74 -10.85
CA SER A 167 5.11 -1.35 -11.64
C SER A 167 3.81 -1.48 -10.84
N GLY A 168 3.90 -1.85 -9.56
CA GLY A 168 2.77 -1.88 -8.63
C GLY A 168 2.18 -0.50 -8.36
N ALA A 169 3.02 0.51 -8.16
CA ALA A 169 2.61 1.90 -7.97
C ALA A 169 1.87 2.42 -9.21
N LEU A 170 2.38 2.15 -10.42
CA LEU A 170 1.66 2.46 -11.67
C LEU A 170 0.27 1.82 -11.70
N TYR A 171 0.16 0.53 -11.38
CA TYR A 171 -1.11 -0.18 -11.34
C TYR A 171 -2.11 0.48 -10.36
N VAL A 172 -1.62 0.90 -9.19
CA VAL A 172 -2.40 1.60 -8.16
C VAL A 172 -2.84 2.98 -8.66
N PHE A 173 -1.92 3.82 -9.12
CA PHE A 173 -2.22 5.19 -9.51
C PHE A 173 -3.07 5.30 -10.76
N LEU A 174 -2.89 4.44 -11.77
CA LEU A 174 -3.82 4.41 -12.92
C LEU A 174 -5.26 4.13 -12.47
N ARG A 175 -5.44 3.22 -11.51
CA ARG A 175 -6.77 2.91 -10.97
C ARG A 175 -7.33 4.09 -10.18
N LEU A 176 -6.56 4.69 -9.27
CA LEU A 176 -6.98 5.84 -8.47
C LEU A 176 -7.33 7.05 -9.33
N LEU A 177 -6.50 7.30 -10.34
CA LEU A 177 -6.66 8.41 -11.25
C LEU A 177 -8.01 8.35 -12.00
N ALA A 178 -8.50 7.15 -12.34
CA ALA A 178 -9.82 7.00 -12.93
C ALA A 178 -10.96 7.50 -12.02
N ASP A 179 -10.80 7.44 -10.70
CA ASP A 179 -11.75 8.01 -9.74
C ASP A 179 -11.51 9.53 -9.58
N HIS A 180 -10.26 9.96 -9.44
CA HIS A 180 -9.89 11.38 -9.28
C HIS A 180 -10.25 12.23 -10.50
N CYS A 181 -10.22 11.65 -11.71
CA CYS A 181 -10.66 12.31 -12.94
C CYS A 181 -12.18 12.41 -13.08
N ARG A 182 -12.98 11.70 -12.27
CA ARG A 182 -14.45 11.83 -12.30
C ARG A 182 -14.97 12.95 -11.40
N VAL A 183 -14.16 13.40 -10.45
CA VAL A 183 -14.50 14.48 -9.54
C VAL A 183 -13.93 15.80 -10.07
N MET A 184 -14.82 16.76 -10.32
CA MET A 184 -14.45 18.10 -10.77
C MET A 184 -14.54 19.12 -9.63
N ASN A 185 -13.78 20.21 -9.74
CA ASN A 185 -13.88 21.41 -8.88
C ASN A 185 -13.40 21.26 -7.42
N ILE A 186 -12.44 20.38 -7.15
CA ILE A 186 -11.74 20.31 -5.85
C ILE A 186 -10.25 20.61 -6.07
N PRO A 187 -9.76 21.82 -5.75
CA PRO A 187 -8.38 22.24 -6.05
C PRO A 187 -7.30 21.30 -5.50
N LYS A 188 -7.49 20.74 -4.29
CA LYS A 188 -6.56 19.75 -3.70
C LYS A 188 -6.43 18.47 -4.55
N ILE A 189 -7.51 18.05 -5.20
CA ILE A 189 -7.51 16.88 -6.09
C ILE A 189 -6.82 17.23 -7.41
N GLU A 190 -6.94 18.47 -7.89
CA GLU A 190 -6.30 18.87 -9.14
C GLU A 190 -4.78 18.77 -9.08
N SER A 191 -4.14 19.24 -8.00
CA SER A 191 -2.69 19.12 -7.84
C SER A 191 -2.26 17.67 -7.69
N LEU A 192 -2.98 16.87 -6.90
CA LEU A 192 -2.74 15.43 -6.77
C LEU A 192 -2.82 14.72 -8.12
N ARG A 193 -3.91 14.96 -8.86
CA ARG A 193 -4.16 14.40 -10.18
C ARG A 193 -3.02 14.68 -11.15
N GLN A 194 -2.48 15.91 -11.13
CA GLN A 194 -1.35 16.24 -12.01
C GLN A 194 -0.08 15.46 -11.67
N MET A 195 0.22 15.25 -10.39
CA MET A 195 1.36 14.41 -10.01
C MET A 195 1.15 12.94 -10.38
N GLU A 196 -0.07 12.42 -10.20
CA GLU A 196 -0.42 11.06 -10.61
C GLU A 196 -0.31 10.86 -12.12
N ILE A 197 -0.82 11.82 -12.92
CA ILE A 197 -0.66 11.84 -14.38
C ILE A 197 0.82 11.83 -14.74
N ALA A 198 1.60 12.76 -14.17
CA ALA A 198 3.03 12.88 -14.47
C ALA A 198 3.79 11.58 -14.15
N PHE A 199 3.55 10.99 -12.98
CA PHE A 199 4.15 9.72 -12.58
C PHE A 199 3.77 8.58 -13.53
N CYS A 200 2.47 8.40 -13.82
CA CYS A 200 1.99 7.32 -14.67
C CYS A 200 2.49 7.45 -16.11
N VAL A 201 2.48 8.66 -16.67
CA VAL A 201 2.99 8.95 -18.01
C VAL A 201 4.49 8.68 -18.07
N ARG A 202 5.26 9.10 -17.05
CA ARG A 202 6.69 8.81 -16.97
C ARG A 202 6.96 7.31 -16.99
N MET A 203 6.26 6.53 -16.19
CA MET A 203 6.36 5.05 -16.20
C MET A 203 6.06 4.47 -17.59
N LEU A 204 4.95 4.88 -18.20
CA LEU A 204 4.50 4.35 -19.48
C LEU A 204 5.41 4.76 -20.65
N ARG A 205 6.05 5.94 -20.58
CA ARG A 205 6.92 6.47 -21.65
C ARG A 205 8.38 6.08 -21.50
N GLU A 206 8.90 6.06 -20.28
CA GLU A 206 10.32 5.81 -20.01
C GLU A 206 10.61 4.36 -19.64
N ASN A 207 9.65 3.64 -19.05
CA ASN A 207 9.83 2.28 -18.50
C ASN A 207 8.72 1.32 -18.93
N PHE A 208 8.34 1.36 -20.21
CA PHE A 208 7.22 0.57 -20.72
C PHE A 208 7.42 -0.95 -20.58
N SER A 209 8.65 -1.45 -20.68
CA SER A 209 8.98 -2.87 -20.48
C SER A 209 8.57 -3.38 -19.09
N LEU A 210 8.70 -2.53 -18.07
CA LEU A 210 8.25 -2.80 -16.71
C LEU A 210 6.72 -2.73 -16.57
N CYS A 211 6.07 -1.86 -17.35
CA CYS A 211 4.61 -1.76 -17.42
C CYS A 211 3.98 -3.02 -18.02
N LEU A 212 4.62 -3.63 -19.02
CA LEU A 212 4.15 -4.88 -19.64
C LEU A 212 4.03 -6.05 -18.66
N ARG A 213 4.77 -6.04 -17.53
CA ARG A 213 4.67 -7.05 -16.46
C ARG A 213 3.27 -7.10 -15.81
N ILE A 214 2.50 -6.02 -15.91
CA ILE A 214 1.09 -5.98 -15.45
C ILE A 214 0.22 -6.92 -16.31
N GLY A 215 0.52 -7.09 -17.60
CA GLY A 215 -0.30 -7.86 -18.53
C GLY A 215 -1.65 -7.21 -18.86
N ARG A 216 -2.64 -8.03 -19.22
CA ARG A 216 -3.92 -7.59 -19.80
C ARG A 216 -4.71 -6.55 -19.00
N ASP A 217 -4.58 -6.53 -17.67
CA ASP A 217 -5.31 -5.56 -16.84
C ASP A 217 -4.79 -4.12 -17.00
N LEU A 218 -3.56 -3.93 -17.50
CA LEU A 218 -3.05 -2.60 -17.87
C LEU A 218 -3.92 -1.96 -18.96
N VAL A 219 -4.38 -2.75 -19.94
CA VAL A 219 -5.25 -2.26 -21.01
C VAL A 219 -6.56 -1.70 -20.44
N ARG A 220 -7.17 -2.41 -19.50
CA ARG A 220 -8.39 -1.97 -18.79
C ARG A 220 -8.14 -0.65 -18.05
N LEU A 221 -7.05 -0.55 -17.30
CA LEU A 221 -6.71 0.66 -16.55
C LEU A 221 -6.49 1.87 -17.47
N LEU A 222 -5.81 1.67 -18.60
CA LEU A 222 -5.62 2.73 -19.59
C LEU A 222 -6.94 3.12 -20.26
N GLN A 223 -7.85 2.17 -20.48
CA GLN A 223 -9.15 2.44 -21.12
C GLN A 223 -9.98 3.41 -20.28
N ASP A 224 -9.98 3.26 -18.96
CA ASP A 224 -10.67 4.16 -18.04
C ASP A 224 -10.15 5.62 -18.12
N LEU A 225 -8.93 5.82 -18.63
CA LEU A 225 -8.23 7.11 -18.69
C LEU A 225 -8.14 7.72 -20.10
N VAL A 226 -8.71 7.11 -21.13
CA VAL A 226 -8.61 7.58 -22.54
C VAL A 226 -9.12 9.01 -22.77
N HIS A 227 -9.98 9.49 -21.87
CA HIS A 227 -10.52 10.85 -21.91
C HIS A 227 -9.46 11.90 -21.55
N VAL A 228 -8.44 11.55 -20.76
CA VAL A 228 -7.32 12.42 -20.35
C VAL A 228 -6.32 12.54 -21.52
N PRO A 229 -5.89 13.76 -21.92
CA PRO A 229 -5.08 13.98 -23.12
C PRO A 229 -3.78 13.17 -23.21
N GLU A 230 -3.05 13.06 -22.11
CA GLU A 230 -1.77 12.36 -22.01
C GLU A 230 -1.94 10.86 -22.26
N PHE A 231 -2.96 10.25 -21.65
CA PHE A 231 -3.29 8.83 -21.85
C PHE A 231 -3.91 8.56 -23.22
N ARG A 232 -4.65 9.52 -23.79
CA ARG A 232 -5.11 9.44 -25.17
C ARG A 232 -3.93 9.38 -26.15
N SER A 233 -2.88 10.15 -25.88
CA SER A 233 -1.63 10.10 -26.65
C SER A 233 -0.96 8.73 -26.54
N ILE A 234 -0.86 8.18 -25.33
CA ILE A 234 -0.34 6.81 -25.09
C ILE A 234 -1.18 5.76 -25.85
N TRP A 235 -2.50 5.87 -25.83
CA TRP A 235 -3.39 4.99 -26.59
C TRP A 235 -3.16 5.04 -28.10
N LYS A 236 -2.93 6.23 -28.66
CA LYS A 236 -2.61 6.38 -30.08
C LYS A 236 -1.32 5.65 -30.42
N ASP A 237 -0.29 5.79 -29.59
CA ASP A 237 0.97 5.09 -29.82
C ASP A 237 0.82 3.57 -29.65
N LEU A 238 0.04 3.09 -28.67
CA LEU A 238 -0.23 1.65 -28.51
C LEU A 238 -0.88 1.01 -29.73
N LEU A 239 -1.74 1.75 -30.45
CA LEU A 239 -2.49 1.25 -31.59
C LEU A 239 -1.78 1.46 -32.93
N TYR A 240 -1.07 2.59 -33.08
CA TYR A 240 -0.57 3.04 -34.38
C TYR A 240 0.94 3.26 -34.44
N ASN A 241 1.63 3.35 -33.29
CA ASN A 241 3.07 3.61 -33.23
C ASN A 241 3.76 2.92 -32.04
N PRO A 242 3.69 1.57 -31.94
CA PRO A 242 4.20 0.84 -30.78
C PRO A 242 5.72 0.98 -30.57
N SER A 243 6.48 1.32 -31.61
CA SER A 243 7.92 1.62 -31.52
C SER A 243 8.23 2.84 -30.66
N ALA A 244 7.27 3.75 -30.43
CA ALA A 244 7.42 4.91 -29.54
C ALA A 244 7.77 4.52 -28.09
N PHE A 245 7.42 3.30 -27.66
CA PHE A 245 7.72 2.80 -26.32
C PHE A 245 9.15 2.25 -26.17
N LYS A 246 9.89 2.10 -27.28
CA LYS A 246 11.30 1.67 -27.30
C LYS A 246 11.54 0.37 -26.52
N VAL A 247 10.62 -0.59 -26.63
CA VAL A 247 10.75 -1.92 -26.03
C VAL A 247 10.99 -2.96 -27.12
N ASP A 248 12.13 -3.62 -27.06
CA ASP A 248 12.47 -4.69 -28.00
C ASP A 248 11.45 -5.84 -27.90
N GLY A 249 10.94 -6.25 -29.06
CA GLY A 249 9.95 -7.32 -29.16
C GLY A 249 8.50 -6.92 -28.85
N PHE A 250 8.24 -5.68 -28.43
CA PHE A 250 6.86 -5.17 -28.31
C PHE A 250 6.32 -4.82 -29.70
N VAL A 251 5.44 -5.68 -30.23
CA VAL A 251 4.88 -5.52 -31.57
C VAL A 251 3.59 -4.71 -31.53
N ASP A 252 2.63 -5.11 -30.70
CA ASP A 252 1.33 -4.45 -30.58
C ASP A 252 0.62 -4.80 -29.27
N ILE A 253 -0.55 -4.18 -29.06
CA ILE A 253 -1.39 -4.37 -27.88
C ILE A 253 -1.89 -5.82 -27.67
N SER A 254 -1.91 -6.67 -28.70
CA SER A 254 -2.36 -8.08 -28.57
C SER A 254 -1.47 -8.88 -27.62
N GLN A 255 -0.17 -8.56 -27.55
CA GLN A 255 0.77 -9.17 -26.61
C GLN A 255 0.37 -8.92 -25.14
N MET A 256 -0.18 -7.72 -24.87
CA MET A 256 -0.68 -7.37 -23.54
C MET A 256 -1.90 -8.22 -23.18
N TYR A 257 -2.84 -8.39 -24.12
CA TYR A 257 -4.01 -9.26 -23.93
C TYR A 257 -3.65 -10.73 -23.72
N GLY A 258 -2.61 -11.22 -24.40
CA GLY A 258 -2.08 -12.57 -24.23
C GLY A 258 -1.41 -12.83 -22.89
N THR A 259 -1.01 -11.77 -22.16
CA THR A 259 -0.29 -11.89 -20.89
C THR A 259 -1.24 -11.80 -19.71
N ARG A 260 -1.33 -12.86 -18.90
CA ARG A 260 -2.14 -12.86 -17.67
C ARG A 260 -1.53 -11.94 -16.61
N THR A 261 -2.36 -11.06 -16.05
CA THR A 261 -1.98 -10.25 -14.88
C THR A 261 -1.77 -11.12 -13.64
N SER A 262 -0.61 -10.93 -13.00
CA SER A 262 -0.26 -11.60 -11.74
C SER A 262 -1.25 -11.27 -10.62
N ARG A 263 -1.51 -12.24 -9.74
CA ARG A 263 -2.38 -12.06 -8.56
C ARG A 263 -1.92 -10.92 -7.64
N TRP A 264 -0.62 -10.63 -7.66
CA TRP A 264 -0.01 -9.58 -6.83
C TRP A 264 -0.60 -8.19 -7.12
N TYR A 265 -0.84 -7.84 -8.38
CA TYR A 265 -1.43 -6.55 -8.74
C TYR A 265 -2.85 -6.37 -8.19
N PHE A 266 -3.69 -7.42 -8.24
CA PHE A 266 -5.04 -7.35 -7.68
C PHE A 266 -5.04 -7.17 -6.15
N LEU A 267 -4.04 -7.71 -5.45
CA LEU A 267 -3.87 -7.49 -4.00
C LEU A 267 -3.51 -6.05 -3.67
N LEU A 268 -2.83 -5.33 -4.57
CA LEU A 268 -2.48 -3.92 -4.36
C LEU A 268 -3.71 -2.99 -4.25
N ARG A 269 -4.86 -3.43 -4.77
CA ARG A 269 -6.12 -2.67 -4.75
C ARG A 269 -7.08 -3.11 -3.64
N ILE A 270 -6.66 -4.07 -2.81
CA ILE A 270 -7.44 -4.58 -1.68
C ILE A 270 -6.66 -4.33 -0.40
N THR A 271 -7.25 -3.54 0.49
CA THR A 271 -6.65 -3.28 1.81
C THR A 271 -6.46 -4.58 2.58
N PRO A 272 -5.47 -4.68 3.48
CA PRO A 272 -5.28 -5.90 4.26
C PRO A 272 -6.54 -6.32 5.03
N GLU A 273 -7.31 -5.36 5.53
CA GLU A 273 -8.55 -5.64 6.23
C GLU A 273 -9.64 -6.19 5.28
N MET A 274 -9.82 -5.58 4.10
CA MET A 274 -10.74 -6.11 3.09
C MET A 274 -10.35 -7.52 2.69
N GLU A 275 -9.06 -7.78 2.45
CA GLU A 275 -8.55 -9.11 2.10
C GLU A 275 -8.91 -10.14 3.19
N SER A 276 -8.64 -9.82 4.46
CA SER A 276 -8.95 -10.70 5.59
C SER A 276 -10.44 -11.04 5.65
N GLN A 277 -11.32 -10.03 5.55
CA GLN A 277 -12.77 -10.25 5.59
C GLN A 277 -13.29 -11.02 4.37
N LEU A 278 -12.80 -10.71 3.16
CA LEU A 278 -13.18 -11.42 1.94
C LEU A 278 -12.70 -12.87 1.97
N ARG A 279 -11.47 -13.13 2.42
CA ARG A 279 -10.96 -14.49 2.56
C ARG A 279 -11.73 -15.26 3.62
N PHE A 280 -12.07 -14.65 4.75
CA PHE A 280 -12.91 -15.29 5.75
C PHE A 280 -14.26 -15.68 5.16
N LEU A 281 -14.92 -14.75 4.46
CA LEU A 281 -16.18 -15.02 3.76
C LEU A 281 -16.04 -16.22 2.82
N LEU A 282 -15.04 -16.21 1.94
CA LEU A 282 -14.85 -17.20 0.88
C LEU A 282 -14.24 -18.55 1.32
N THR A 283 -13.81 -18.69 2.58
CA THR A 283 -13.17 -19.93 3.06
C THR A 283 -13.77 -20.50 4.33
N ARG A 284 -14.56 -19.71 5.08
CA ARG A 284 -15.10 -20.10 6.39
C ARG A 284 -16.61 -19.95 6.53
N VAL A 285 -17.27 -19.15 5.70
CA VAL A 285 -18.70 -18.89 5.82
C VAL A 285 -19.51 -19.83 4.96
N LYS A 286 -20.47 -20.52 5.57
CA LYS A 286 -21.38 -21.42 4.87
C LYS A 286 -22.40 -20.65 4.03
N PHE A 287 -22.73 -21.19 2.86
CA PHE A 287 -23.79 -20.70 2.00
C PHE A 287 -25.13 -20.76 2.74
N GLY A 288 -25.91 -19.68 2.64
CA GLY A 288 -27.11 -19.43 3.44
C GLY A 288 -26.85 -18.62 4.72
N SER A 289 -25.61 -18.56 5.22
CA SER A 289 -25.25 -17.83 6.46
C SER A 289 -24.52 -16.50 6.21
N GLN A 290 -24.37 -16.08 4.95
CA GLN A 290 -23.53 -14.93 4.57
C GLN A 290 -24.12 -13.55 4.89
N LYS A 291 -25.45 -13.44 5.07
CA LYS A 291 -26.16 -12.15 5.07
C LYS A 291 -25.55 -11.13 6.04
N ARG A 292 -25.26 -11.54 7.28
CA ARG A 292 -24.70 -10.66 8.31
C ARG A 292 -23.29 -10.18 7.93
N TYR A 293 -22.45 -11.07 7.43
CA TYR A 293 -21.08 -10.75 7.00
C TYR A 293 -21.07 -9.79 5.81
N GLN A 294 -21.94 -10.01 4.82
CA GLN A 294 -22.11 -9.10 3.67
C GLN A 294 -22.57 -7.71 4.11
N VAL A 295 -23.55 -7.63 5.03
CA VAL A 295 -24.02 -6.35 5.57
C VAL A 295 -22.91 -5.61 6.31
N TRP A 296 -22.11 -6.31 7.12
CA TRP A 296 -20.98 -5.71 7.83
C TRP A 296 -19.89 -5.20 6.88
N PHE A 297 -19.51 -6.02 5.90
CA PHE A 297 -18.53 -5.64 4.89
C PHE A 297 -19.02 -4.42 4.09
N ALA A 298 -20.25 -4.46 3.60
CA ALA A 298 -20.84 -3.37 2.82
C ALA A 298 -20.95 -2.08 3.65
N ARG A 299 -21.40 -2.17 4.90
CA ARG A 299 -21.47 -1.01 5.79
C ARG A 299 -20.10 -0.37 6.02
N LYS A 300 -19.05 -1.18 6.12
CA LYS A 300 -17.70 -0.70 6.38
C LYS A 300 -17.02 -0.10 5.13
N PHE A 301 -17.14 -0.78 3.99
CA PHE A 301 -16.33 -0.48 2.82
C PHE A 301 -17.10 0.11 1.64
N LEU A 302 -18.42 -0.10 1.56
CA LEU A 302 -19.24 0.23 0.38
C LEU A 302 -20.42 1.18 0.69
N ALA A 303 -20.53 1.67 1.93
CA ALA A 303 -21.68 2.46 2.37
C ALA A 303 -21.82 3.82 1.67
N VAL A 304 -20.69 4.37 1.19
CA VAL A 304 -20.61 5.69 0.55
C VAL A 304 -20.62 5.51 -0.97
N PRO A 305 -21.45 6.22 -1.76
CA PRO A 305 -21.59 6.02 -3.20
C PRO A 305 -20.26 6.05 -3.97
N GLU A 306 -19.39 6.98 -3.61
CA GLU A 306 -18.06 7.18 -4.19
C GLU A 306 -17.19 5.93 -4.03
N ARG A 307 -17.26 5.27 -2.87
CA ARG A 307 -16.51 4.05 -2.56
C ARG A 307 -16.97 2.83 -3.34
N LYS A 308 -18.07 2.91 -4.10
CA LYS A 308 -18.49 1.82 -4.99
C LYS A 308 -17.49 1.57 -6.13
N GLY A 309 -16.57 2.51 -6.41
CA GLY A 309 -15.44 2.27 -7.30
C GLY A 309 -14.60 1.05 -6.92
N VAL A 310 -14.50 0.73 -5.62
CA VAL A 310 -13.73 -0.43 -5.13
C VAL A 310 -14.37 -1.78 -5.49
N VAL A 311 -15.65 -1.80 -5.88
CA VAL A 311 -16.37 -3.04 -6.25
C VAL A 311 -15.67 -3.73 -7.43
N ILE A 312 -15.19 -2.96 -8.41
CA ILE A 312 -14.44 -3.50 -9.56
C ILE A 312 -13.20 -4.22 -9.04
N ASP A 313 -12.44 -3.59 -8.16
CA ASP A 313 -11.21 -4.16 -7.60
C ASP A 313 -11.49 -5.43 -6.78
N ILE A 314 -12.57 -5.45 -5.99
CA ILE A 314 -13.03 -6.63 -5.25
C ILE A 314 -13.38 -7.79 -6.20
N VAL A 315 -14.16 -7.53 -7.25
CA VAL A 315 -14.53 -8.55 -8.25
C VAL A 315 -13.27 -9.10 -8.93
N ARG A 316 -12.32 -8.24 -9.30
CA ARG A 316 -11.03 -8.67 -9.89
C ARG A 316 -10.25 -9.54 -8.92
N PHE A 317 -10.17 -9.18 -7.64
CA PHE A 317 -9.54 -9.99 -6.61
C PHE A 317 -10.20 -11.38 -6.48
N ILE A 318 -11.53 -11.44 -6.37
CA ILE A 318 -12.27 -12.71 -6.24
C ILE A 318 -12.04 -13.61 -7.46
N CYS A 319 -12.11 -13.03 -8.66
CA CYS A 319 -11.98 -13.79 -9.91
C CYS A 319 -10.54 -14.23 -10.20
N CYS A 320 -9.54 -13.38 -9.90
CA CYS A 320 -8.18 -13.55 -10.41
C CYS A 320 -7.12 -13.82 -9.35
N ALA A 321 -7.38 -13.53 -8.08
CA ALA A 321 -6.43 -13.75 -6.98
C ALA A 321 -6.90 -14.81 -5.97
N HIS A 322 -8.22 -14.99 -5.79
CA HIS A 322 -8.78 -16.03 -4.94
C HIS A 322 -9.14 -17.30 -5.74
N HIS A 323 -8.40 -18.39 -5.49
CA HIS A 323 -8.66 -19.71 -6.06
C HIS A 323 -8.88 -20.70 -4.90
N PRO A 324 -10.14 -21.06 -4.58
CA PRO A 324 -10.44 -22.03 -3.53
C PRO A 324 -9.84 -23.42 -3.85
N SER A 325 -9.52 -24.20 -2.81
CA SER A 325 -9.14 -25.61 -2.99
C SER A 325 -10.35 -26.46 -3.40
N ASN A 326 -10.10 -27.64 -3.96
CA ASN A 326 -11.17 -28.58 -4.32
C ASN A 326 -12.04 -28.94 -3.10
N GLU A 327 -11.45 -29.07 -1.92
CA GLU A 327 -12.18 -29.29 -0.67
C GLU A 327 -13.20 -28.19 -0.39
N ILE A 328 -12.81 -26.91 -0.56
CA ILE A 328 -13.72 -25.78 -0.39
C ILE A 328 -14.80 -25.80 -1.48
N ILE A 329 -14.44 -26.10 -2.73
CA ILE A 329 -15.39 -26.16 -3.86
C ILE A 329 -16.47 -27.23 -3.63
N HIS A 330 -16.12 -28.35 -3.02
CA HIS A 330 -17.04 -29.45 -2.70
C HIS A 330 -17.72 -29.33 -1.32
N SER A 331 -17.48 -28.22 -0.60
CA SER A 331 -18.07 -27.96 0.72
C SER A 331 -19.34 -27.12 0.65
N ASP A 332 -19.90 -26.80 1.81
CA ASP A 332 -21.03 -25.87 1.96
C ASP A 332 -20.59 -24.40 2.11
N ILE A 333 -19.32 -24.07 1.88
CA ILE A 333 -18.82 -22.69 1.90
C ILE A 333 -19.41 -21.87 0.74
N ILE A 334 -19.68 -20.59 0.99
CA ILE A 334 -20.22 -19.68 -0.02
C ILE A 334 -19.34 -19.64 -1.28
N PRO A 335 -19.90 -19.89 -2.48
CA PRO A 335 -19.13 -19.88 -3.71
C PRO A 335 -18.83 -18.45 -4.17
N ARG A 336 -17.73 -18.29 -4.93
CA ARG A 336 -17.29 -16.99 -5.47
C ARG A 336 -18.40 -16.23 -6.21
N TRP A 337 -19.19 -16.92 -7.03
CA TRP A 337 -20.27 -16.29 -7.81
C TRP A 337 -21.35 -15.66 -6.93
N ALA A 338 -21.60 -16.21 -5.73
CA ALA A 338 -22.60 -15.70 -4.79
C ALA A 338 -22.09 -14.52 -3.94
N VAL A 339 -20.78 -14.27 -3.94
CA VAL A 339 -20.20 -13.05 -3.36
C VAL A 339 -20.17 -11.93 -4.41
N ILE A 340 -20.04 -12.28 -5.69
CA ILE A 340 -20.03 -11.33 -6.81
C ILE A 340 -21.43 -10.81 -7.11
N GLY A 341 -22.43 -11.71 -7.15
CA GLY A 341 -23.85 -11.35 -7.27
C GLY A 341 -24.40 -10.86 -5.95
#